data_AF-A0A966T377-F1
#
_entry.id   AF-A0A966T377-F1
#
_cell.length_a   1.000
_cell.length_b   1.000
_cell.length_c   1.000
_cell.angle_alpha   90.00
_cell.angle_beta   90.00
_cell.angle_gamma   90.00
#
_symmetry.space_group_name_H-M   'P 1'
#
loop_
_entity.id
_entity.type
_entity.pdbx_description
1 polymer ?
#
loop_
_entity_poly.entity_id
_entity_poly.type
_entity_poly.pdbx_seq_one_letter_code
_entity_poly.pdbx_strand_id
1 'polypeptide(L)'
;MRIADLLARGRTYSFEFFPPKTEEAEAQLTATITELAPLKPSFFSVTYGAGGSTRTRTRDVVVNMARNGSVPPMAHLTCVGHTRDDINSLLGEYKAGGVENILALGGDLPADPSQAGSSDFRFALDLVEHVQAHFDMSIGVAAHPEVHPRSTSREADR
;
A
#
# COMPACT_ATOMS: atom_id res chain seq x y z
N MET A 1 9.76 -11.85 -0.99
CA MET A 1 10.97 -11.13 -1.42
C MET A 1 10.74 -9.65 -1.20
N ARG A 2 11.72 -8.94 -0.62
CA ARG A 2 11.63 -7.50 -0.36
C ARG A 2 11.96 -6.68 -1.60
N ILE A 3 11.18 -5.63 -1.84
CA ILE A 3 11.36 -4.74 -2.99
C ILE A 3 12.67 -3.95 -2.89
N ALA A 4 13.12 -3.60 -1.68
CA ALA A 4 14.44 -3.00 -1.47
C ALA A 4 15.57 -3.87 -2.08
N ASP A 5 15.51 -5.19 -1.91
CA ASP A 5 16.51 -6.11 -2.47
C ASP A 5 16.42 -6.20 -4.00
N LEU A 6 15.22 -6.08 -4.56
CA LEU A 6 15.01 -6.07 -6.01
C LEU A 6 15.62 -4.83 -6.65
N LEU A 7 15.39 -3.66 -6.04
CA LEU A 7 15.96 -2.38 -6.49
C LEU A 7 17.49 -2.39 -6.43
N ALA A 8 18.07 -3.00 -5.39
CA ALA A 8 19.52 -3.13 -5.25
C ALA A 8 20.17 -4.01 -6.33
N ARG A 9 19.41 -4.91 -6.98
CA ARG A 9 19.90 -5.82 -8.03
C ARG A 9 19.88 -5.20 -9.43
N GLY A 10 19.17 -4.09 -9.63
CA GLY A 10 19.14 -3.37 -10.90
C GLY A 10 17.75 -2.87 -11.28
N ARG A 11 17.53 -2.68 -12.59
CA ARG A 11 16.31 -2.08 -13.12
C ARG A 11 15.08 -2.96 -12.85
N THR A 12 14.06 -2.37 -12.25
CA THR A 12 12.76 -3.00 -11.98
C THR A 12 11.65 -2.40 -12.84
N TYR A 13 10.53 -3.11 -12.95
CA TYR A 13 9.25 -2.60 -13.43
C TYR A 13 8.12 -3.29 -12.67
N SER A 14 7.00 -2.59 -12.51
CA SER A 14 5.87 -3.02 -11.71
C SER A 14 4.55 -2.56 -12.33
N PHE A 15 3.46 -3.14 -11.85
CA PHE A 15 2.10 -2.72 -12.19
C PHE A 15 1.34 -2.42 -10.90
N GLU A 16 0.40 -1.48 -10.99
CA GLU A 16 -0.47 -1.08 -9.89
C GLU A 16 -1.93 -1.42 -10.21
N PHE A 17 -2.65 -1.95 -9.22
CA PHE A 17 -4.05 -2.32 -9.34
C PHE A 17 -4.90 -1.65 -8.27
N PHE A 18 -6.17 -1.46 -8.57
CA PHE A 18 -7.17 -1.05 -7.59
C PHE A 18 -7.87 -2.27 -6.99
N PRO A 19 -8.22 -2.24 -5.70
CA PRO A 19 -9.01 -3.31 -5.09
C PRO A 19 -10.40 -3.38 -5.76
N PRO A 20 -10.85 -4.58 -6.18
CA PRO A 20 -12.10 -4.73 -6.91
C PRO A 20 -13.27 -4.46 -5.98
N LYS A 21 -14.32 -3.77 -6.45
CA LYS A 21 -15.52 -3.44 -5.64
C LYS A 21 -16.69 -4.41 -5.84
N THR A 22 -16.64 -5.22 -6.90
CA THR A 22 -17.65 -6.23 -7.25
C THR A 22 -16.98 -7.57 -7.58
N GLU A 23 -17.75 -8.64 -7.62
CA GLU A 23 -17.25 -9.98 -7.97
C GLU A 23 -16.76 -10.02 -9.43
N GLU A 24 -17.42 -9.32 -10.35
CA GLU A 24 -16.98 -9.23 -11.74
C GLU A 24 -15.62 -8.53 -11.85
N ALA A 25 -15.42 -7.45 -11.08
CA ALA A 25 -14.13 -6.75 -11.03
C ALA A 25 -13.03 -7.62 -10.40
N GLU A 26 -13.38 -8.50 -9.47
CA GLU A 26 -12.45 -9.45 -8.86
C GLU A 26 -12.00 -10.53 -9.84
N ALA A 27 -12.95 -11.08 -10.61
CA ALA A 27 -12.63 -11.99 -11.71
C ALA A 27 -11.75 -11.31 -12.77
N GLN A 28 -12.06 -10.06 -13.11
CA GLN A 28 -11.26 -9.28 -14.07
C GLN A 28 -9.84 -9.00 -13.54
N LEU A 29 -9.69 -8.63 -12.27
CA LEU A 29 -8.38 -8.44 -11.66
C LEU A 29 -7.56 -9.73 -11.70
N THR A 30 -8.18 -10.86 -11.35
CA THR A 30 -7.54 -12.18 -11.37
C THR A 30 -7.05 -12.56 -12.78
N ALA A 31 -7.88 -12.35 -13.80
CA ALA A 31 -7.50 -12.56 -15.20
C ALA A 31 -6.33 -11.65 -15.60
N THR A 32 -6.40 -10.35 -15.25
CA THR A 32 -5.36 -9.36 -15.57
C THR A 32 -4.01 -9.73 -14.94
N ILE A 33 -3.99 -10.13 -13.67
CA ILE A 33 -2.77 -10.59 -13.00
C ILE A 33 -2.18 -11.80 -13.72
N THR A 34 -3.04 -12.74 -14.12
CA THR A 34 -2.63 -13.96 -14.84
C THR A 34 -2.01 -13.64 -16.20
N GLU A 35 -2.57 -12.66 -16.92
CA GLU A 35 -2.06 -12.21 -18.22
C GLU A 35 -0.76 -11.41 -18.11
N LEU A 36 -0.56 -10.65 -17.03
CA LEU A 36 0.64 -9.84 -16.82
C LEU A 36 1.79 -10.62 -16.16
N ALA A 37 1.51 -11.69 -15.41
CA ALA A 37 2.54 -12.49 -14.73
C ALA A 37 3.65 -13.05 -15.66
N PRO A 38 3.36 -13.51 -16.90
CA PRO A 38 4.38 -13.93 -17.86
C PRO A 38 5.37 -12.84 -18.26
N LEU A 39 4.97 -11.55 -18.11
CA LEU A 39 5.89 -10.44 -18.31
C LEU A 39 6.95 -10.37 -17.21
N LYS A 40 6.88 -11.14 -16.13
CA LYS A 40 7.84 -11.19 -15.02
C LYS A 40 8.10 -9.83 -14.34
N PRO A 41 7.06 -9.05 -13.99
CA PRO A 41 7.25 -7.82 -13.22
C PRO A 41 7.97 -8.10 -11.91
N SER A 42 8.73 -7.11 -11.45
CA SER A 42 9.49 -7.21 -10.20
C SER A 42 8.56 -7.27 -8.99
N PHE A 43 7.43 -6.56 -9.03
CA PHE A 43 6.39 -6.58 -7.99
C PHE A 43 5.06 -6.05 -8.54
N PHE A 44 4.00 -6.28 -7.77
CA PHE A 44 2.68 -5.67 -7.98
C PHE A 44 2.31 -4.79 -6.78
N SER A 45 1.77 -3.59 -7.01
CA SER A 45 1.15 -2.79 -5.96
C SER A 45 -0.37 -2.85 -6.02
N VAL A 46 -1.01 -2.77 -4.86
CA VAL A 46 -2.47 -2.68 -4.74
C VAL A 46 -2.81 -1.43 -3.93
N THR A 47 -3.63 -0.57 -4.52
CA THR A 47 -4.00 0.70 -3.90
C THR A 47 -4.87 0.50 -2.66
N TYR A 48 -4.96 1.57 -1.88
CA TYR A 48 -5.72 1.61 -0.64
C TYR A 48 -6.71 2.76 -0.73
N GLY A 49 -8.00 2.46 -0.65
CA GLY A 49 -9.04 3.46 -0.80
C GLY A 49 -8.98 4.52 0.31
N ALA A 50 -9.31 5.76 -0.06
CA ALA A 50 -9.36 6.88 0.88
C ALA A 50 -10.20 6.52 2.13
N GLY A 51 -9.69 6.92 3.30
CA GLY A 51 -10.29 6.65 4.60
C GLY A 51 -10.48 5.17 4.96
N GLY A 52 -9.74 4.25 4.32
CA GLY A 52 -9.84 2.81 4.62
C GLY A 52 -11.08 2.11 4.05
N SER A 53 -11.85 2.78 3.18
CA SER A 53 -13.09 2.26 2.58
C SER A 53 -12.97 0.91 1.87
N THR A 54 -11.76 0.54 1.43
CA THR A 54 -11.47 -0.74 0.77
C THR A 54 -10.43 -1.58 1.51
N ARG A 55 -10.15 -1.27 2.79
CA ARG A 55 -9.12 -1.95 3.63
C ARG A 55 -9.15 -3.46 3.49
N THR A 56 -10.31 -4.07 3.74
CA THR A 56 -10.50 -5.52 3.70
C THR A 56 -10.20 -6.08 2.30
N ARG A 57 -10.63 -5.38 1.24
CA ARG A 57 -10.45 -5.81 -0.14
C ARG A 57 -8.98 -5.70 -0.57
N THR A 58 -8.31 -4.59 -0.25
CA THR A 58 -6.86 -4.46 -0.51
C THR A 58 -6.11 -5.58 0.20
N ARG A 59 -6.42 -5.84 1.48
CA ARG A 59 -5.82 -6.94 2.24
C ARG A 59 -6.02 -8.28 1.54
N ASP A 60 -7.24 -8.62 1.18
CA ASP A 60 -7.55 -9.91 0.57
C ASP A 60 -6.77 -10.13 -0.72
N VAL A 61 -6.68 -9.09 -1.56
CA VAL A 61 -5.89 -9.13 -2.79
C VAL A 61 -4.41 -9.36 -2.49
N VAL A 62 -3.78 -8.54 -1.63
CA VAL A 62 -2.33 -8.67 -1.39
C VAL A 62 -1.95 -9.96 -0.67
N VAL A 63 -2.79 -10.44 0.25
CA VAL A 63 -2.57 -11.71 0.95
C VAL A 63 -2.74 -12.88 -0.02
N ASN A 64 -3.75 -12.84 -0.89
CA ASN A 64 -3.92 -13.85 -1.94
C ASN A 64 -2.72 -13.87 -2.90
N MET A 65 -2.27 -12.70 -3.36
CA MET A 65 -1.07 -12.58 -4.21
C MET A 65 0.18 -13.13 -3.51
N ALA A 66 0.37 -12.85 -2.22
CA ALA A 66 1.53 -13.33 -1.46
C ALA A 66 1.52 -14.85 -1.28
N ARG A 67 0.33 -15.45 -1.06
CA ARG A 67 0.18 -16.89 -0.82
C ARG A 67 0.24 -17.72 -2.10
N ASN A 68 -0.38 -17.22 -3.16
CA ASN A 68 -0.66 -18.02 -4.37
C ASN A 68 0.09 -17.53 -5.61
N GLY A 69 0.67 -16.32 -5.57
CA GLY A 69 1.37 -15.72 -6.69
C GLY A 69 2.89 -15.93 -6.65
N SER A 70 3.53 -15.70 -7.80
CA SER A 70 4.99 -15.73 -7.95
C SER A 70 5.64 -14.34 -7.94
N VAL A 71 4.83 -13.28 -7.99
CA VAL A 71 5.26 -11.89 -8.01
C VAL A 71 5.01 -11.28 -6.62
N PRO A 72 6.03 -10.68 -5.96
CA PRO A 72 5.86 -10.05 -4.65
C PRO A 72 4.80 -8.94 -4.67
N PRO A 73 3.83 -8.94 -3.75
CA PRO A 73 2.89 -7.83 -3.62
C PRO A 73 3.45 -6.71 -2.71
N MET A 74 2.95 -5.50 -2.95
CA MET A 74 3.10 -4.31 -2.12
C MET A 74 1.71 -3.75 -1.79
N ALA A 75 1.41 -3.62 -0.50
CA ALA A 75 0.17 -3.02 -0.05
C ALA A 75 0.34 -1.51 0.13
N HIS A 76 -0.53 -0.70 -0.47
CA HIS A 76 -0.62 0.71 -0.07
C HIS A 76 -1.22 0.79 1.33
N LEU A 77 -0.75 1.75 2.12
CA LEU A 77 -1.21 1.96 3.50
C LEU A 77 -1.27 3.46 3.78
N THR A 78 -2.46 3.97 4.11
CA THR A 78 -2.69 5.41 4.33
C THR A 78 -2.84 5.76 5.79
N CYS A 79 -2.47 6.99 6.18
CA CYS A 79 -2.68 7.49 7.55
C CYS A 79 -4.16 7.65 7.90
N VAL A 80 -4.95 8.22 6.98
CA VAL A 80 -6.31 8.69 7.24
C VAL A 80 -7.23 7.55 7.71
N GLY A 81 -7.89 7.78 8.85
CA GLY A 81 -8.94 6.91 9.38
C GLY A 81 -8.40 5.68 10.11
N HIS A 82 -7.17 5.73 10.62
CA HIS A 82 -6.55 4.63 11.32
C HIS A 82 -6.00 5.01 12.69
N THR A 83 -6.35 4.18 13.68
CA THR A 83 -5.65 4.13 14.96
C THR A 83 -4.38 3.28 14.87
N ARG A 84 -3.49 3.37 15.85
CA ARG A 84 -2.32 2.48 15.94
C ARG A 84 -2.74 1.01 16.02
N ASP A 85 -3.84 0.71 16.73
CA ASP A 85 -4.35 -0.66 16.86
C ASP A 85 -4.87 -1.21 15.53
N ASP A 86 -5.55 -0.37 14.72
CA ASP A 86 -5.96 -0.74 13.37
C ASP A 86 -4.76 -1.11 12.48
N ILE A 87 -3.72 -0.27 12.49
CA ILE A 87 -2.50 -0.50 11.71
C ILE A 87 -1.78 -1.75 12.20
N ASN A 88 -1.65 -1.94 13.52
CA ASN A 88 -1.03 -3.13 14.10
C ASN A 88 -1.76 -4.42 13.68
N SER A 89 -3.09 -4.43 13.75
CA SER A 89 -3.89 -5.58 13.31
C SER A 89 -3.67 -5.87 11.83
N LEU A 90 -3.75 -4.84 10.98
CA LEU A 90 -3.60 -5.00 9.53
C LEU A 90 -2.18 -5.46 9.13
N LEU A 91 -1.14 -4.88 9.73
CA LEU A 91 0.24 -5.30 9.49
C LEU A 91 0.49 -6.73 10.01
N GLY A 92 -0.14 -7.13 11.11
CA GLY A 92 -0.14 -8.51 11.59
C GLY A 92 -0.76 -9.47 10.57
N GLU A 93 -1.91 -9.12 10.01
CA GLU A 93 -2.57 -9.88 8.93
C GLU A 93 -1.69 -9.97 7.68
N TYR A 94 -1.01 -8.89 7.29
CA TYR A 94 -0.04 -8.87 6.19
C TYR A 94 1.14 -9.81 6.43
N LYS A 95 1.77 -9.74 7.60
CA LYS A 95 2.89 -10.63 7.96
C LYS A 95 2.45 -12.10 7.99
N ALA A 96 1.30 -12.40 8.59
CA ALA A 96 0.74 -13.76 8.59
C ALA A 96 0.34 -14.24 7.18
N GLY A 97 0.05 -13.31 6.27
CA GLY A 97 -0.20 -13.56 4.85
C GLY A 97 1.06 -13.71 3.99
N GLY A 98 2.26 -13.47 4.53
CA GLY A 98 3.51 -13.48 3.77
C GLY A 98 3.78 -12.20 2.98
N VAL A 99 3.02 -11.12 3.22
CA VAL A 99 3.28 -9.80 2.64
C VAL A 99 4.47 -9.20 3.36
N GLU A 100 5.45 -8.72 2.59
CA GLU A 100 6.69 -8.13 3.12
C GLU A 100 6.87 -6.66 2.74
N ASN A 101 6.01 -6.11 1.89
CA ASN A 101 6.20 -4.78 1.30
C ASN A 101 4.97 -3.90 1.51
N ILE A 102 5.20 -2.67 1.95
CA ILE A 102 4.17 -1.64 2.03
C ILE A 102 4.61 -0.36 1.33
N LEU A 103 3.64 0.44 0.89
CA LEU A 103 3.81 1.83 0.50
C LEU A 103 3.11 2.71 1.53
N ALA A 104 3.87 3.39 2.38
CA ALA A 104 3.34 4.30 3.39
C ALA A 104 2.96 5.65 2.76
N LEU A 105 1.72 6.07 2.96
CA LEU A 105 1.11 7.22 2.31
C LEU A 105 0.38 8.10 3.34
N GLY A 106 0.38 9.42 3.13
CA GLY A 106 -0.47 10.32 3.91
C GLY A 106 -1.95 10.04 3.67
N GLY A 107 -2.32 9.73 2.42
CA GLY A 107 -3.69 9.58 1.98
C GLY A 107 -4.41 10.90 1.78
N ASP A 108 -5.53 10.82 1.09
CA ASP A 108 -6.42 11.95 0.83
C ASP A 108 -7.42 12.10 1.96
N LEU A 109 -7.68 13.36 2.33
CA LEU A 109 -8.78 13.66 3.25
C LEU A 109 -10.11 13.39 2.53
N PRO A 110 -11.11 12.82 3.22
CA PRO A 110 -12.42 12.64 2.64
C PRO A 110 -13.02 14.00 2.26
N ALA A 111 -13.83 14.01 1.20
CA ALA A 111 -14.55 15.23 0.77
C ALA A 111 -15.48 15.77 1.87
N ASP A 112 -16.02 14.87 2.69
CA ASP A 112 -16.79 15.18 3.89
C ASP A 112 -15.92 14.96 5.14
N PRO A 113 -15.53 16.03 5.86
CA PRO A 113 -14.70 15.92 7.06
C PRO A 113 -15.32 15.07 8.17
N SER A 114 -16.64 14.89 8.20
CA SER A 114 -17.29 14.02 9.19
C SER A 114 -16.99 12.53 8.97
N GLN A 115 -16.52 12.17 7.78
CA GLN A 115 -16.08 10.81 7.42
C GLN A 115 -14.60 10.58 7.73
N ALA A 116 -13.87 11.62 8.17
CA ALA A 116 -12.53 11.45 8.68
C ALA A 116 -12.64 10.78 10.06
N GLY A 117 -12.54 9.45 10.10
CA GLY A 117 -12.42 8.71 11.35
C GLY A 117 -11.21 9.18 12.17
N SER A 118 -11.10 8.74 13.42
CA SER A 118 -9.94 9.06 14.26
C SER A 118 -8.66 8.56 13.58
N SER A 119 -7.64 9.44 13.53
CA SER A 119 -6.36 9.17 12.89
C SER A 119 -5.24 9.47 13.88
N ASP A 120 -4.50 8.43 14.28
CA ASP A 120 -3.31 8.58 15.12
C ASP A 120 -2.06 8.96 14.31
N PHE A 121 -2.19 8.93 12.98
CA PHE A 121 -1.14 9.23 12.02
C PHE A 121 -1.52 10.50 11.25
N ARG A 122 -0.60 11.46 11.19
CA ARG A 122 -0.79 12.74 10.51
C ARG A 122 -0.03 12.80 9.19
N PHE A 123 1.17 12.24 9.14
CA PHE A 123 2.04 12.22 7.98
C PHE A 123 2.46 10.78 7.63
N ALA A 124 2.80 10.54 6.36
CA ALA A 124 3.34 9.25 5.93
C ALA A 124 4.56 8.82 6.77
N LEU A 125 5.36 9.80 7.22
CA LEU A 125 6.49 9.57 8.12
C LEU A 125 6.08 8.89 9.43
N ASP A 126 4.91 9.22 9.99
CA ASP A 126 4.43 8.60 11.23
C ASP A 126 4.17 7.10 11.03
N LEU A 127 3.68 6.71 9.83
CA LEU A 127 3.53 5.31 9.45
C LEU A 127 4.89 4.63 9.25
N VAL A 128 5.84 5.31 8.61
CA VAL A 128 7.21 4.79 8.42
C VAL A 128 7.85 4.47 9.78
N GLU A 129 7.86 5.44 10.69
CA GLU A 129 8.42 5.28 12.04
C GLU A 129 7.72 4.17 12.82
N HIS A 130 6.38 4.12 12.75
CA HIS A 130 5.62 3.09 13.44
C HIS A 130 5.89 1.69 12.89
N VAL A 131 5.92 1.52 11.58
CA VAL A 131 6.22 0.22 10.94
C VAL A 131 7.64 -0.20 11.28
N GLN A 132 8.63 0.69 11.16
CA GLN A 132 10.03 0.36 11.49
C GLN A 132 10.22 -0.07 12.95
N ALA A 133 9.46 0.52 13.88
CA ALA A 133 9.58 0.20 15.31
C ALA A 133 8.93 -1.14 15.69
N HIS A 134 7.93 -1.62 14.93
CA HIS A 134 7.09 -2.77 15.35
C HIS A 134 7.10 -3.93 14.35
N PHE A 135 7.48 -3.71 13.09
CA PHE A 135 7.38 -4.68 12.01
C PHE A 135 8.63 -4.66 11.11
N ASP A 136 9.10 -5.86 10.77
CA ASP A 136 10.19 -6.04 9.84
C ASP A 136 9.64 -6.20 8.41
N MET A 137 9.52 -5.07 7.69
CA MET A 137 8.96 -4.96 6.33
C MET A 137 9.78 -4.00 5.47
N SER A 138 9.71 -4.17 4.15
CA SER A 138 10.21 -3.21 3.17
C SER A 138 9.19 -2.07 3.02
N ILE A 139 9.64 -0.84 3.20
CA ILE A 139 8.76 0.34 3.20
C ILE A 139 9.13 1.24 2.02
N GLY A 140 8.17 1.51 1.15
CA GLY A 140 8.23 2.60 0.17
C GLY A 140 7.50 3.84 0.69
N VAL A 141 7.81 4.99 0.11
CA VAL A 141 7.08 6.26 0.29
C VAL A 141 6.82 6.91 -1.08
N ALA A 142 5.81 7.76 -1.17
CA ALA A 142 5.56 8.56 -2.37
C ALA A 142 6.50 9.78 -2.41
N ALA A 143 6.85 10.21 -3.62
CA ALA A 143 7.62 11.43 -3.87
C ALA A 143 6.93 12.28 -4.95
N HIS A 144 6.98 13.60 -4.80
CA HIS A 144 6.33 14.56 -5.70
C HIS A 144 7.39 15.42 -6.40
N PRO A 145 7.72 15.15 -7.67
CA PRO A 145 8.73 15.95 -8.39
C PRO A 145 8.39 17.44 -8.44
N GLU A 146 7.09 17.76 -8.55
CA GLU A 146 6.54 19.11 -8.69
C GLU A 146 6.08 19.73 -7.36
N VAL A 147 6.47 19.16 -6.21
CA VAL A 147 6.00 19.52 -4.86
C VAL A 147 4.56 19.05 -4.60
N HIS A 148 4.31 18.49 -3.41
CA HIS A 148 2.97 18.06 -3.04
C HIS A 148 2.00 19.26 -2.94
N PRO A 149 0.74 19.18 -3.43
CA PRO A 149 -0.20 20.30 -3.45
C PRO A 149 -0.55 20.92 -2.09
N ARG A 150 -0.41 20.16 -1.00
CA ARG A 150 -0.58 20.64 0.39
C ARG A 150 0.67 21.26 1.01
N SER A 151 1.81 21.20 0.33
CA SER A 151 3.08 21.73 0.81
C SER A 151 3.24 23.20 0.42
N THR A 152 3.79 24.02 1.32
CA THR A 152 3.92 25.47 1.11
C THR A 152 5.16 25.85 0.28
N SER A 153 6.15 24.97 0.21
CA SER A 153 7.36 25.11 -0.61
C SER A 153 8.02 23.74 -0.81
N ARG A 154 9.06 23.67 -1.66
CA ARG A 154 9.84 22.45 -1.87
C ARG A 154 10.59 22.00 -0.62
N GLU A 155 11.07 22.95 0.19
CA GLU A 155 11.77 22.69 1.45
C GLU A 155 10.83 22.19 2.56
N ALA A 156 9.56 22.57 2.47
CA ALA A 156 8.52 22.13 3.39
C ALA A 156 7.83 20.82 2.95
N ASP A 157 8.14 20.30 1.76
CA ASP A 157 7.56 19.07 1.23
C ASP A 157 8.18 17.84 1.91
N ARG A 158 7.34 17.05 2.58
CA ARG A 158 7.74 15.94 3.45
C ARG A 158 6.93 14.69 3.15
#